data_AF-A0A434GGJ9-F1
#
_entry.id   AF-A0A434GGJ9-F1
#
_cell.length_a   1.000
_cell.length_b   1.000
_cell.length_c   1.000
_cell.angle_alpha   90.00
_cell.angle_beta   90.00
_cell.angle_gamma   90.00
#
_symmetry.space_group_name_H-M   'P 1'
#
loop_
_entity.id
_entity.type
_entity.pdbx_description
1 polymer ?
#
loop_
_entity_poly.entity_id
_entity_poly.type
_entity_poly.pdbx_seq_one_letter_code
_entity_poly.pdbx_strand_id
1 'polypeptide(L)'
;MPILNRAAEMQDEVAGWRQHLHQTPELNFDVFKTAAFVTEKLKAFGCDDVVTGLGKTGVVGVIRGRQGEGPTIGLRADMDALPLNEITGKSYASTIPGKMHACGHDGHTAMLLGAAKY
;
A
#
# COMPACT_ATOMS: atom_id res chain seq x y z
N MET A 1 -21.72 13.50 -7.57
CA MET A 1 -21.60 12.02 -7.54
C MET A 1 -21.26 11.62 -6.13
N PRO A 2 -21.97 10.66 -5.51
CA PRO A 2 -21.59 10.18 -4.18
C PRO A 2 -20.22 9.50 -4.26
N ILE A 3 -19.30 9.92 -3.40
CA ILE A 3 -17.91 9.42 -3.28
C ILE A 3 -17.87 7.88 -3.15
N LEU A 4 -18.92 7.27 -2.60
CA LEU A 4 -19.02 5.84 -2.34
C LEU A 4 -19.07 4.95 -3.59
N ASN A 5 -19.63 5.44 -4.72
CA ASN A 5 -19.78 4.59 -5.91
C ASN A 5 -18.43 4.24 -6.54
N ARG A 6 -17.51 5.20 -6.60
CA ARG A 6 -16.18 4.99 -7.19
C ARG A 6 -15.24 4.17 -6.29
N ALA A 7 -15.36 4.33 -4.97
CA ALA A 7 -14.64 3.46 -4.04
C ALA A 7 -15.07 1.99 -4.19
N ALA A 8 -16.37 1.74 -4.40
CA ALA A 8 -16.90 0.41 -4.69
C ALA A 8 -16.38 -0.13 -6.04
N GLU A 9 -16.31 0.70 -7.08
CA GLU A 9 -15.75 0.32 -8.39
C GLU A 9 -14.27 -0.10 -8.32
N MET A 10 -13.50 0.45 -7.37
CA MET A 10 -12.09 0.11 -7.16
C MET A 10 -11.86 -1.06 -6.20
N GLN A 11 -12.94 -1.61 -5.60
CA GLN A 11 -12.82 -2.58 -4.52
C GLN A 11 -12.03 -3.83 -4.93
N ASP A 12 -12.32 -4.40 -6.10
CA ASP A 12 -11.64 -5.61 -6.57
C ASP A 12 -10.15 -5.39 -6.83
N GLU A 13 -9.80 -4.22 -7.38
CA GLU A 13 -8.40 -3.86 -7.65
C GLU A 13 -7.63 -3.64 -6.35
N VAL A 14 -8.20 -2.90 -5.40
CA VAL A 14 -7.60 -2.65 -4.08
C VAL A 14 -7.48 -3.95 -3.29
N ALA A 15 -8.50 -4.81 -3.33
CA ALA A 15 -8.45 -6.14 -2.74
C ALA A 15 -7.35 -7.00 -3.38
N GLY A 16 -7.18 -6.90 -4.71
CA GLY A 16 -6.10 -7.55 -5.45
C GLY A 16 -4.72 -7.09 -4.99
N TRP A 17 -4.50 -5.79 -4.78
CA TRP A 17 -3.24 -5.29 -4.22
C TRP A 17 -3.01 -5.79 -2.79
N ARG A 18 -4.04 -5.77 -1.94
CA ARG A 18 -3.95 -6.30 -0.58
C ARG A 18 -3.55 -7.77 -0.58
N GLN A 19 -4.17 -8.59 -1.43
CA GLN A 19 -3.85 -10.02 -1.54
C GLN A 19 -2.43 -10.25 -2.07
N HIS A 20 -1.99 -9.48 -3.07
CA HIS A 20 -0.61 -9.52 -3.57
C HIS A 20 0.40 -9.25 -2.47
N LEU A 21 0.20 -8.18 -1.69
CA LEU A 21 1.07 -7.83 -0.56
C LEU A 21 1.03 -8.90 0.53
N HIS A 22 -0.15 -9.46 0.83
CA HIS A 22 -0.31 -10.53 1.82
C HIS A 22 0.48 -11.79 1.49
N GLN A 23 0.60 -12.13 0.20
CA GLN A 23 1.32 -13.31 -0.27
C GLN A 23 2.85 -13.17 -0.14
N THR A 24 3.39 -11.95 -0.20
CA THR A 24 4.85 -11.71 -0.16
C THR A 24 5.28 -10.79 0.99
N PRO A 25 5.00 -11.16 2.26
CA PRO A 25 5.30 -10.32 3.41
C PRO A 25 6.81 -10.16 3.64
N GLU A 26 7.20 -8.95 4.05
CA GLU A 26 8.56 -8.56 4.39
C GLU A 26 8.61 -7.97 5.81
N LEU A 27 9.76 -8.03 6.48
CA LEU A 27 9.85 -7.73 7.92
C LEU A 27 10.52 -6.39 8.18
N ASN A 28 10.11 -5.72 9.25
CA ASN A 28 10.76 -4.52 9.78
C ASN A 28 11.06 -3.50 8.66
N PHE A 29 12.31 -3.05 8.54
CA PHE A 29 12.74 -2.10 7.51
C PHE A 29 13.11 -2.76 6.17
N ASP A 30 13.11 -4.08 6.07
CA ASP A 30 13.53 -4.84 4.88
C ASP A 30 12.38 -5.13 3.93
N VAL A 31 11.51 -4.13 3.73
CA VAL A 31 10.30 -4.19 2.89
C VAL A 31 10.56 -3.74 1.45
N PHE A 32 11.63 -4.24 0.83
CA PHE A 32 12.10 -3.75 -0.47
C PHE A 32 11.13 -4.03 -1.62
N LYS A 33 10.53 -5.22 -1.68
CA LYS A 33 9.55 -5.58 -2.72
C LYS A 33 8.26 -4.80 -2.53
N THR A 34 7.82 -4.65 -1.29
CA THR A 34 6.63 -3.90 -0.91
C THR A 34 6.80 -2.42 -1.25
N ALA A 35 7.94 -1.83 -0.90
CA ALA A 35 8.27 -0.45 -1.24
C ALA A 35 8.38 -0.24 -2.76
N ALA A 36 8.95 -1.20 -3.50
CA ALA A 36 8.99 -1.15 -4.96
C ALA A 36 7.58 -1.19 -5.56
N PHE A 37 6.71 -2.10 -5.09
CA PHE A 37 5.31 -2.17 -5.51
C PHE A 37 4.57 -0.84 -5.28
N VAL A 38 4.68 -0.26 -4.08
CA VAL A 38 4.06 1.04 -3.76
C VAL A 38 4.61 2.15 -4.67
N THR A 39 5.92 2.18 -4.88
CA THR A 39 6.58 3.16 -5.76
C THR A 39 6.07 3.07 -7.19
N GLU A 40 5.99 1.86 -7.75
CA GLU A 40 5.49 1.62 -9.10
C GLU A 40 4.03 2.07 -9.25
N LYS A 41 3.19 1.76 -8.27
CA LYS A 41 1.79 2.20 -8.25
C LYS A 41 1.66 3.72 -8.23
N LEU A 42 2.32 4.40 -7.29
CA LEU A 42 2.27 5.88 -7.19
C LEU A 42 2.76 6.56 -8.49
N LYS A 43 3.82 6.03 -9.11
CA LYS A 43 4.29 6.51 -10.42
C LYS A 43 3.26 6.27 -11.51
N ALA A 44 2.65 5.08 -11.57
CA ALA A 44 1.63 4.75 -12.56
C ALA A 44 0.35 5.57 -12.39
N PHE A 45 0.04 6.05 -11.19
CA PHE A 45 -1.09 6.94 -10.92
C PHE A 45 -0.82 8.38 -11.35
N GLY A 46 0.45 8.72 -11.63
CA GLY A 46 0.85 10.07 -11.99
C GLY A 46 0.96 11.03 -10.80
N CYS A 47 1.34 10.53 -9.62
CA CYS A 47 1.71 11.40 -8.50
C CYS A 47 2.83 12.35 -8.94
N ASP A 48 2.74 13.62 -8.55
CA ASP A 48 3.66 14.67 -9.01
C ASP A 48 5.10 14.41 -8.56
N ASP A 49 5.28 13.95 -7.32
CA ASP A 49 6.57 13.46 -6.82
C ASP A 49 6.41 12.09 -6.16
N VAL A 50 7.40 11.22 -6.37
CA VAL A 50 7.54 9.94 -5.66
C VAL A 50 8.95 9.85 -5.11
N VAL A 51 9.07 10.05 -3.80
CA VAL A 51 10.34 10.02 -3.07
C VAL A 51 10.51 8.67 -2.39
N THR A 52 11.66 8.03 -2.59
CA THR A 52 11.95 6.67 -2.09
C THR A 52 13.22 6.64 -1.26
N GLY A 53 13.44 5.57 -0.51
CA GLY A 53 14.68 5.35 0.24
C GLY A 53 14.75 6.12 1.56
N LEU A 54 13.62 6.67 2.01
CA LEU A 54 13.52 7.39 3.28
C LEU A 54 13.59 6.38 4.42
N GLY A 55 14.58 6.50 5.30
CA GLY A 55 14.77 5.51 6.38
C GLY A 55 14.86 4.08 5.85
N LYS A 56 15.63 3.89 4.75
CA LYS A 56 15.86 2.62 4.01
C LYS A 56 14.80 2.30 2.97
N THR A 57 13.53 2.15 3.35
CA THR A 57 12.46 1.64 2.45
C THR A 57 11.19 2.48 2.43
N GLY A 58 11.17 3.61 3.15
CA GLY A 58 10.05 4.53 3.14
C GLY A 58 9.81 5.15 1.76
N VAL A 59 8.53 5.33 1.43
CA VAL A 59 8.03 5.91 0.18
C VAL A 59 7.05 7.03 0.51
N VAL A 60 7.19 8.18 -0.14
CA VAL A 60 6.25 9.31 -0.04
C VAL A 60 5.81 9.71 -1.44
N GLY A 61 4.50 9.68 -1.68
CA GLY A 61 3.87 10.25 -2.87
C GLY A 61 3.31 11.63 -2.56
N VAL A 62 3.55 12.60 -3.43
CA VAL A 62 2.97 13.95 -3.36
C VAL A 62 1.99 14.12 -4.50
N ILE A 63 0.77 14.57 -4.17
CA ILE A 63 -0.28 14.93 -5.13
C ILE A 63 -0.62 16.40 -4.91
N ARG A 64 -0.39 17.24 -5.91
CA ARG A 64 -0.69 18.67 -5.89
C ARG A 64 -2.13 18.88 -6.37
N GLY A 65 -2.93 19.52 -5.53
CA GLY A 65 -4.29 19.89 -5.88
C GLY A 65 -4.34 20.83 -7.08
N ARG A 66 -5.41 20.75 -7.88
CA ARG A 66 -5.59 21.56 -9.09
C ARG A 66 -6.11 22.98 -8.82
N GLN A 67 -6.39 23.31 -7.56
CA GLN A 67 -6.99 24.60 -7.16
C GLN A 67 -5.94 25.64 -6.74
N GLY A 68 -4.64 25.36 -6.92
CA GLY A 68 -3.56 26.27 -6.52
C GLY A 68 -3.10 26.05 -5.08
N GLU A 69 -2.44 27.05 -4.50
CA GLU A 69 -1.92 26.97 -3.13
C GLU A 69 -3.04 26.81 -2.10
N GLY A 70 -2.78 25.98 -1.08
CA GLY A 70 -3.76 25.68 -0.04
C GLY A 70 -3.18 24.78 1.06
N PRO A 71 -4.02 24.36 2.02
CA PRO A 71 -3.62 23.46 3.09
C PRO A 71 -3.07 22.12 2.56
N THR A 72 -2.13 21.54 3.31
CA THR A 72 -1.55 20.22 3.01
C THR A 72 -1.98 19.19 4.07
N ILE A 73 -2.34 17.98 3.64
CA ILE A 73 -2.74 16.87 4.52
C ILE A 73 -1.79 15.69 4.26
N GLY A 74 -1.29 15.07 5.34
CA GLY A 74 -0.52 13.83 5.29
C GLY A 74 -1.37 12.63 5.66
N LEU A 75 -1.33 11.59 4.83
CA LEU A 75 -1.93 10.28 5.11
C LEU A 75 -0.80 9.24 5.19
N ARG A 76 -0.89 8.30 6.14
CA ARG A 76 0.18 7.35 6.44
C ARG A 76 -0.37 5.93 6.57
N ALA A 77 0.33 4.98 5.95
CA ALA A 77 0.16 3.54 6.13
C ALA A 77 1.53 2.88 6.39
N ASP A 78 1.57 1.90 7.29
CA ASP A 78 2.69 0.98 7.47
C ASP A 78 2.66 -0.16 6.46
N MET A 79 3.82 -0.79 6.22
CA MET A 79 4.04 -1.77 5.14
C MET A 79 4.65 -3.09 5.61
N ASP A 80 5.12 -3.20 6.85
CA ASP A 80 5.84 -4.38 7.33
C ASP A 80 4.93 -5.49 7.85
N ALA A 81 5.45 -6.70 7.87
CA ALA A 81 4.80 -7.91 8.38
C ALA A 81 5.46 -8.39 9.67
N LEU A 82 4.95 -9.49 10.23
CA LEU A 82 5.42 -10.08 11.48
C LEU A 82 6.08 -11.47 11.27
N PRO A 83 7.04 -11.87 12.12
CA PRO A 83 7.77 -13.13 12.00
C PRO A 83 6.99 -14.32 12.58
N LEU A 84 5.90 -14.73 11.91
CA LEU A 84 5.12 -15.92 12.27
C LEU A 84 4.64 -16.68 11.04
N ASN A 85 4.35 -17.96 11.22
CA ASN A 85 3.71 -18.79 10.19
C ASN A 85 2.23 -18.47 10.09
N GLU A 86 1.76 -18.26 8.87
CA GLU A 86 0.34 -18.09 8.61
C GLU A 86 -0.42 -19.41 8.74
N ILE A 87 -1.58 -19.38 9.42
CA ILE A 87 -2.44 -20.54 9.65
C ILE A 87 -3.88 -20.33 9.15
N THR A 88 -4.10 -19.32 8.30
CA THR A 88 -5.46 -18.90 7.89
C THR A 88 -6.10 -19.84 6.87
N GLY A 89 -5.29 -20.57 6.09
CA GLY A 89 -5.74 -21.41 4.98
C GLY A 89 -6.36 -20.64 3.80
N LYS A 90 -6.17 -19.32 3.71
CA LYS A 90 -6.72 -18.49 2.63
C LYS A 90 -5.98 -18.76 1.30
N SER A 91 -6.70 -18.58 0.19
CA SER A 91 -6.10 -18.71 -1.16
C SER A 91 -4.98 -17.70 -1.44
N TYR A 92 -4.96 -16.59 -0.69
CA TYR A 92 -3.95 -15.55 -0.74
C TYR A 92 -3.00 -15.57 0.47
N ALA A 93 -2.94 -16.69 1.21
CA ALA A 93 -2.00 -16.82 2.33
C ALA A 93 -0.55 -16.59 1.88
N SER A 94 0.27 -16.11 2.81
CA SER A 94 1.71 -15.89 2.65
C SER A 94 2.38 -17.12 2.02
N THR A 95 3.13 -16.87 0.96
CA THR A 95 3.99 -17.88 0.33
C THR A 95 5.39 -17.89 0.93
N ILE A 96 5.65 -17.04 1.93
CA ILE A 96 6.96 -16.88 2.56
C ILE A 96 6.92 -17.49 3.97
N PRO A 97 7.57 -18.65 4.19
CA PRO A 97 7.58 -19.30 5.50
C PRO A 97 8.08 -18.36 6.61
N GLY A 98 7.43 -18.42 7.78
CA GLY A 98 7.78 -17.61 8.94
C GLY A 98 7.46 -16.12 8.83
N LYS A 99 6.69 -15.68 7.82
CA LYS A 99 6.27 -14.29 7.66
C LYS A 99 4.80 -14.19 7.33
N MET A 100 4.09 -13.26 7.98
CA MET A 100 2.67 -13.03 7.77
C MET A 100 2.30 -11.57 8.05
N HIS A 101 1.47 -10.97 7.18
CA HIS A 101 0.77 -9.72 7.51
C HIS A 101 -0.36 -9.98 8.51
N ALA A 102 -0.02 -10.20 9.78
CA ALA A 102 -0.98 -10.50 10.84
C ALA A 102 -1.56 -9.25 11.54
N CYS A 103 -1.07 -8.05 11.22
CA CYS A 103 -1.53 -6.76 11.76
C CYS A 103 -2.32 -5.92 10.72
N GLY A 104 -2.50 -6.42 9.50
CA GLY A 104 -3.26 -5.75 8.45
C GLY A 104 -2.55 -4.61 7.71
N HIS A 105 -1.22 -4.48 7.83
CA HIS A 105 -0.43 -3.43 7.15
C HIS A 105 -0.51 -3.52 5.62
N ASP A 106 -0.69 -4.72 5.07
CA ASP A 106 -1.04 -4.95 3.66
C ASP A 106 -2.36 -4.28 3.27
N GLY A 107 -3.36 -4.34 4.17
CA GLY A 107 -4.63 -3.64 4.02
C GLY A 107 -4.49 -2.13 4.12
N HIS A 108 -3.76 -1.62 5.12
CA HIS A 108 -3.48 -0.18 5.25
C HIS A 108 -2.82 0.38 3.99
N THR A 109 -1.80 -0.31 3.49
CA THR A 109 -1.06 0.06 2.27
C THR A 109 -1.98 0.05 1.05
N ALA A 110 -2.77 -1.01 0.87
CA ALA A 110 -3.70 -1.10 -0.27
C ALA A 110 -4.78 0.00 -0.24
N MET A 111 -5.35 0.28 0.94
CA MET A 111 -6.34 1.36 1.09
C MET A 111 -5.73 2.73 0.80
N LEU A 112 -4.52 3.01 1.26
CA LEU A 112 -3.85 4.29 0.99
C LEU A 112 -3.48 4.44 -0.49
N LEU A 113 -3.06 3.37 -1.16
CA LEU A 113 -2.89 3.35 -2.62
C LEU A 113 -4.22 3.63 -3.34
N GLY A 114 -5.33 3.08 -2.84
CA GLY A 114 -6.66 3.36 -3.37
C GLY A 114 -7.03 4.83 -3.25
N ALA A 115 -6.77 5.45 -2.09
CA ALA A 115 -6.98 6.88 -1.88
C ALA A 115 -6.07 7.76 -2.76
N ALA A 116 -4.83 7.32 -3.04
CA ALA A 116 -3.90 8.05 -3.91
C ALA A 116 -4.26 7.95 -5.40
N LYS A 117 -4.86 6.83 -5.84
CA LYS A 117 -5.29 6.63 -7.23
C LYS A 117 -6.57 7.43 -7.58
N TYR A 118 -7.40 7.70 -6.59
CA TYR A 118 -8.70 8.36 -6.74
C TYR A 118 -8.57 9.86 -7.06
#